data_AF-A0A2Z6U4S1-F1
#
_entry.id   AF-A0A2Z6U4S1-F1
#
_cell.length_a   1.000
_cell.length_b   1.000
_cell.length_c   1.000
_cell.angle_alpha   90.00
_cell.angle_beta   90.00
_cell.angle_gamma   90.00
#
_symmetry.space_group_name_H-M   'P 1'
#
loop_
_entity.id
_entity.type
_entity.pdbx_description
1 polymer ?
#
loop_
_entity_poly.entity_id
_entity_poly.type
_entity_poly.pdbx_seq_one_letter_code
_entity_poly.pdbx_strand_id
1 'polypeptide(L)'
;MGNDIQMDLSTLKLRCSLLNRKLASEELQVWESGTQWCVLYFVKKADFEVISILGVNLNAKRDRCLTKAWLSFIENSYAPALEKQAA
;
A
#
# COMPACT_ATOMS: atom_id res chain seq x y z
N MET A 1 16.81 -0.56 24.38
CA MET A 1 16.48 0.22 23.17
C MET A 1 15.90 -0.75 22.16
N GLY A 2 14.59 -0.67 21.91
CA GLY A 2 13.93 -1.59 20.98
C GLY A 2 14.36 -1.27 19.55
N ASN A 3 14.79 -2.29 18.81
CA ASN A 3 14.94 -2.22 17.36
C ASN A 3 13.55 -2.08 16.72
N ASP A 4 12.93 -0.91 16.86
CA ASP A 4 11.78 -0.53 16.05
C ASP A 4 12.31 -0.36 14.63
N ILE A 5 12.13 -1.38 13.80
CA ILE A 5 12.38 -1.33 12.37
C ILE A 5 11.55 -0.15 11.84
N GLN A 6 12.20 0.98 11.59
CA GLN A 6 11.60 2.11 10.88
C GLN A 6 11.14 1.58 9.53
N MET A 7 9.89 1.86 9.17
CA MET A 7 9.47 1.65 7.79
C MET A 7 10.04 2.80 6.99
N ASP A 8 11.18 2.56 6.35
CA ASP A 8 11.70 3.49 5.36
C ASP A 8 10.71 3.61 4.19
N LEU A 9 10.58 4.82 3.66
CA LEU A 9 9.72 5.15 2.53
C LEU A 9 10.02 4.26 1.31
N SER A 10 11.29 3.91 1.10
CA SER A 10 11.72 2.98 0.07
C SER A 10 11.09 1.59 0.25
N THR A 11 10.99 1.11 1.50
CA THR A 11 10.34 -0.17 1.83
C THR A 11 8.84 -0.11 1.56
N LEU A 12 8.19 1.01 1.88
CA LEU A 12 6.77 1.21 1.58
C LEU A 12 6.51 1.23 0.07
N LYS A 13 7.32 1.98 -0.69
CA LYS A 13 7.24 2.02 -2.17
C LYS A 13 7.47 0.64 -2.78
N LEU A 14 8.46 -0.12 -2.30
CA LEU A 14 8.72 -1.48 -2.76
C LEU A 14 7.50 -2.39 -2.51
N ARG A 15 6.90 -2.33 -1.32
CA ARG A 15 5.70 -3.12 -1.01
C ARG A 15 4.51 -2.77 -1.90
N CYS A 16 4.26 -1.49 -2.13
CA CYS A 16 3.22 -1.05 -3.05
C CYS A 16 3.50 -1.54 -4.48
N SER A 17 4.75 -1.46 -4.94
CA SER A 17 5.16 -1.97 -6.26
C SER A 17 4.95 -3.48 -6.41
N LEU A 18 5.30 -4.27 -5.39
CA LEU A 18 5.07 -5.72 -5.40
C LEU A 18 3.58 -6.05 -5.44
N LEU A 19 2.75 -5.31 -4.71
CA LEU A 19 1.30 -5.51 -4.71
C LEU A 19 0.66 -5.06 -6.03
N ASN A 20 1.12 -3.96 -6.64
CA ASN A 20 0.68 -3.50 -7.95
C ASN A 20 0.89 -4.52 -9.07
N ARG A 21 1.91 -5.39 -8.96
CA ARG A 21 2.12 -6.49 -9.91
C ARG A 21 1.02 -7.55 -9.84
N LYS A 22 0.31 -7.63 -8.71
CA LYS A 22 -0.82 -8.54 -8.52
C LYS A 22 -2.15 -7.90 -8.92
N LEU A 23 -2.28 -6.58 -8.77
CA LEU A 23 -3.51 -5.85 -9.09
C LEU A 23 -3.73 -5.72 -10.60
N ALA A 24 -4.93 -6.06 -11.05
CA ALA A 24 -5.29 -5.99 -12.47
C ALA A 24 -5.74 -4.57 -12.85
N SER A 25 -6.86 -4.12 -12.29
CA SER A 25 -7.56 -2.89 -12.68
C SER A 25 -7.22 -1.70 -11.79
N GLU A 26 -6.56 -1.93 -10.67
CA GLU A 26 -6.26 -0.94 -9.64
C GLU A 26 -4.75 -0.72 -9.48
N GLU A 27 -4.40 0.41 -8.90
CA GLU A 27 -3.03 0.81 -8.63
C GLU A 27 -2.90 1.48 -7.25
N LEU A 28 -1.82 1.14 -6.54
CA LEU A 28 -1.34 1.83 -5.36
C LEU A 28 -0.30 2.88 -5.74
N GLN A 29 -0.52 4.11 -5.28
CA GLN A 29 0.37 5.24 -5.50
C GLN A 29 0.84 5.80 -4.17
N VAL A 30 2.13 6.14 -4.07
CA VAL A 30 2.75 6.73 -2.88
C VAL A 30 3.16 8.17 -3.20
N TRP A 31 2.56 9.12 -2.50
CA TRP A 31 2.89 10.54 -2.60
C TRP A 31 3.64 10.98 -1.35
N GLU A 32 4.84 11.54 -1.52
CA GLU A 32 5.70 11.97 -0.43
C GLU A 32 5.80 13.50 -0.38
N SER A 33 5.87 14.05 0.83
CA SER A 33 5.97 15.51 1.03
C SER A 33 7.40 15.99 1.23
N GLY A 34 8.42 15.13 1.05
CA GLY A 34 9.80 15.39 1.47
C GLY A 34 10.01 15.36 2.98
N THR A 35 9.03 14.87 3.75
CA THR A 35 9.09 14.72 5.20
C THR A 35 8.74 13.28 5.61
N GLN A 36 8.60 13.02 6.91
CA GLN A 36 8.10 11.73 7.43
C GLN A 36 6.64 11.42 7.08
N TRP A 37 5.93 12.37 6.44
CA TRP A 37 4.53 12.21 6.04
C TRP A 37 4.43 11.83 4.57
N CYS A 38 3.59 10.84 4.30
CA CYS A 38 3.20 10.45 2.95
C CYS A 38 1.71 10.12 2.87
N VAL A 39 1.18 10.09 1.66
CA VAL A 39 -0.19 9.70 1.35
C VAL A 39 -0.18 8.52 0.39
N LEU A 40 -0.91 7.48 0.73
CA LEU A 40 -1.16 6.32 -0.11
C LEU A 40 -2.51 6.48 -0.78
N TYR A 41 -2.56 6.34 -2.09
CA TYR A 41 -3.80 6.28 -2.86
C TYR A 41 -3.97 4.88 -3.42
N PHE A 42 -5.19 4.37 -3.36
CA PHE A 42 -5.62 3.20 -4.09
C PHE A 42 -6.66 3.65 -5.12
N VAL A 43 -6.34 3.49 -6.40
CA VAL A 43 -7.10 4.09 -7.50
C VAL A 43 -7.45 3.05 -8.56
N LYS A 44 -8.50 3.29 -9.33
CA LYS A 44 -8.76 2.58 -10.59
C LYS A 44 -7.81 3.10 -11.67
N LYS A 45 -7.17 2.20 -12.43
CA LYS A 45 -6.25 2.56 -13.51
C LYS A 45 -6.94 3.24 -14.70
N ALA A 46 -8.23 2.95 -14.92
CA ALA A 46 -8.95 3.40 -16.11
C ALA A 46 -9.16 4.93 -16.14
N ASP A 47 -9.47 5.52 -14.99
CA ASP A 47 -9.91 6.91 -14.85
C ASP A 47 -9.28 7.63 -13.65
N PHE A 48 -8.37 6.97 -12.93
CA PHE A 48 -7.79 7.46 -11.68
C PHE A 48 -8.83 7.78 -10.60
N GLU A 49 -10.00 7.14 -10.63
CA GLU A 49 -10.98 7.24 -9.54
C GLU A 49 -10.37 6.69 -8.25
N VAL A 50 -10.45 7.48 -7.18
CA VAL A 50 -9.90 7.12 -5.88
C VAL A 50 -10.86 6.18 -5.15
N ILE A 51 -10.39 4.97 -4.87
CA ILE A 51 -11.11 3.95 -4.08
C ILE A 51 -10.87 4.18 -2.58
N SER A 52 -9.62 4.43 -2.19
CA SER A 52 -9.23 4.64 -0.79
C SER A 52 -7.99 5.49 -0.69
N ILE A 53 -7.88 6.24 0.42
CA ILE A 53 -6.71 7.07 0.77
C ILE A 53 -6.26 6.73 2.18
N LEU A 54 -4.95 6.71 2.42
CA LEU A 54 -4.37 6.63 3.76
C LEU A 54 -3.23 7.64 3.93
N GLY A 55 -3.39 8.57 4.88
CA GLY A 55 -2.29 9.42 5.34
C GLY A 55 -1.43 8.69 6.37
N VAL A 56 -0.11 8.76 6.22
CA VAL A 56 0.84 7.97 7.01
C VAL A 56 1.97 8.86 7.53
N ASN A 57 2.23 8.80 8.83
CA ASN A 57 3.51 9.18 9.40
C ASN A 57 4.41 7.95 9.50
N LEU A 58 5.48 7.88 8.70
CA LEU A 58 6.40 6.74 8.64
C LEU A 58 7.08 6.46 10.00
N ASN A 59 7.26 7.50 10.82
CA ASN A 59 7.88 7.39 12.14
C ASN A 59 6.89 6.94 13.22
N ALA A 60 5.58 7.05 13.00
CA ALA A 60 4.57 6.63 13.96
C ALA A 60 4.31 5.11 13.89
N LYS A 61 4.49 4.41 15.01
CA LYS A 61 4.24 2.96 15.11
C LYS A 61 2.81 2.57 14.74
N ARG A 62 1.83 3.36 15.19
CA ARG A 62 0.40 3.18 14.87
C ARG A 62 0.19 3.19 13.36
N ASP A 63 0.72 4.19 12.68
CA ASP A 63 0.53 4.38 11.24
C ASP A 63 1.23 3.27 10.44
N ARG A 64 2.39 2.78 10.90
CA ARG A 64 3.01 1.58 10.33
C ARG A 64 2.12 0.34 10.44
N CYS A 65 1.46 0.14 11.58
CA CYS A 65 0.52 -0.98 11.78
C CYS A 65 -0.73 -0.84 10.89
N LEU A 66 -1.31 0.36 10.82
CA LEU A 66 -2.46 0.65 9.95
C LEU A 66 -2.12 0.45 8.48
N THR A 67 -0.95 0.94 8.04
CA THR A 67 -0.47 0.76 6.67
C THR A 67 -0.32 -0.72 6.32
N LYS A 68 0.22 -1.53 7.23
CA LYS A 68 0.33 -2.99 7.03
C LYS A 68 -1.06 -3.63 6.87
N ALA A 69 -1.98 -3.33 7.78
CA ALA A 69 -3.33 -3.89 7.74
C ALA A 69 -4.09 -3.46 6.47
N TRP A 70 -3.96 -2.21 6.08
CA TRP A 70 -4.58 -1.66 4.87
C TRP A 70 -4.03 -2.32 3.60
N LEU A 71 -2.71 -2.47 3.47
CA LEU A 71 -2.10 -3.19 2.34
C LEU A 71 -2.54 -4.66 2.30
N SER A 72 -2.61 -5.34 3.45
CA SER A 72 -3.10 -6.72 3.53
C SER A 72 -4.58 -6.84 3.14
N PHE A 73 -5.41 -5.87 3.51
CA PHE A 73 -6.80 -5.83 3.07
C PHE A 73 -6.90 -5.72 1.55
N ILE A 74 -6.11 -4.83 0.93
CA ILE A 74 -6.09 -4.66 -0.52
C ILE A 74 -5.62 -5.94 -1.22
N GLU A 75 -4.54 -6.54 -0.74
CA GLU A 75 -4.02 -7.79 -1.28
C GLU A 75 -5.07 -8.91 -1.25
N ASN A 76 -5.79 -9.06 -0.14
CA ASN A 76 -6.78 -10.14 -0.01
C ASN A 76 -8.10 -9.87 -0.76
N SER A 77 -8.43 -8.61 -1.01
CA SER A 77 -9.75 -8.23 -1.56
C SER A 77 -9.71 -7.91 -3.05
N TYR A 78 -8.57 -7.46 -3.58
CA TYR A 78 -8.43 -6.95 -4.94
C TYR A 78 -7.36 -7.68 -5.77
N ALA A 79 -6.39 -8.35 -5.14
CA ALA A 79 -5.54 -9.23 -5.92
C ALA A 79 -6.37 -10.43 -6.39
N PRO A 80 -6.34 -10.78 -7.69
CA PRO A 80 -7.03 -11.96 -8.17
C PRO A 80 -6.51 -13.16 -7.39
N ALA A 81 -7.42 -13.89 -6.74
CA ALA A 81 -7.08 -15.15 -6.11
C ALA A 81 -6.46 -16.04 -7.20
N LEU A 82 -5.21 -16.46 -6.98
CA LEU A 82 -4.54 -17.45 -7.84
C LEU A 82 -5.32 -18.78 -7.96
N GLU A 83 -6.44 -18.95 -7.24
CA GLU A 83 -7.19 -20.20 -7.10
C GLU A 83 -8.37 -20.39 -8.06
N LYS A 84 -8.57 -19.57 -9.10
CA LYS A 84 -9.63 -19.83 -10.10
C LYS A 84 -9.17 -19.84 -11.56
N GLN A 85 -7.89 -20.13 -11.82
CA GLN A 85 -7.38 -20.35 -13.18
C GLN A 85 -6.77 -21.74 -13.41
N ALA A 86 -6.97 -22.69 -12.47
CA ALA A 86 -6.49 -24.07 -12.60
C ALA A 86 -7.62 -25.11 -12.41
N ALA A 87 -8.82 -24.83 -12.93
CA ALA A 87 -9.91 -25.80 -13.05
C ALA A 87 -10.48 -25.78 -14.47
#